data_AF-A0A518K477-F1
#
_entry.id   AF-A0A518K477-F1
#
_cell.length_a   1.000
_cell.length_b   1.000
_cell.length_c   1.000
_cell.angle_alpha   90.00
_cell.angle_beta   90.00
_cell.angle_gamma   90.00
#
_symmetry.space_group_name_H-M   'P 1'
#
loop_
_entity.id
_entity.type
_entity.pdbx_description
1 polymer ?
#
loop_
_entity_poly.entity_id
_entity_poly.type
_entity_poly.pdbx_seq_one_letter_code
_entity_poly.pdbx_strand_id
1 'polypeptide(L)'
;MRSRCAFTLVELLVVIAIIGALVALLLPAVQSARAAARRTQCASSMRQLGIATHQYADTHRGDFPLLAYTNRAYTEWEQSPDATPADQEEVSWIATLAPYAEDVDAIRLCPDDLVRINGEALTSDEMKAGSGVPPGMLRADTSYAMNGYLRYPDRVPAGAPPAIAKAIRQRQEGMVGSLYDLAATHQTLMMLESIAADGAAGVFARADHTHSEMWFVDAELLDEGERREQVYGAVTEEVAVDRHPGRVANYLYADAHVEVISSETIAAWCAENFNFAKPPQH
;
A
#
# COMPACT_ATOMS: atom_id res chain seq x y z
N MET A 1 9.82 1.28 -71.72
CA MET A 1 10.85 1.29 -70.66
C MET A 1 10.37 2.23 -69.55
N ARG A 2 10.14 1.74 -68.33
CA ARG A 2 9.79 2.61 -67.19
C ARG A 2 11.09 3.23 -66.65
N SER A 3 11.23 4.55 -66.75
CA SER A 3 12.32 5.29 -66.11
C SER A 3 12.26 5.04 -64.60
N ARG A 4 13.31 4.45 -64.04
CA ARG A 4 13.47 4.36 -62.58
C ARG A 4 14.00 5.72 -62.12
N CYS A 5 13.20 6.48 -61.39
CA CYS A 5 13.67 7.68 -60.70
C CYS A 5 14.71 7.24 -59.66
N ALA A 6 15.96 7.69 -59.83
CA ALA A 6 17.00 7.51 -58.84
C ALA A 6 16.77 8.54 -57.71
N PHE A 7 16.68 8.05 -56.48
CA PHE A 7 16.51 8.87 -55.28
C PHE A 7 17.84 9.55 -54.95
N THR A 8 17.83 10.86 -54.67
CA THR A 8 19.04 11.60 -54.31
C THR A 8 19.39 11.40 -52.84
N LEU A 9 20.69 11.47 -52.52
CA LEU A 9 21.17 11.38 -51.14
C LEU A 9 20.54 12.46 -50.24
N VAL A 10 20.29 13.65 -50.79
CA VAL A 10 19.66 14.77 -50.08
C VAL A 10 18.20 14.46 -49.73
N GLU A 11 17.42 13.91 -50.67
CA GLU A 11 16.04 13.50 -50.40
C GLU A 11 15.96 12.48 -49.25
N LEU A 12 16.91 11.55 -49.19
CA LEU A 12 16.96 10.56 -48.09
C LEU A 12 17.32 11.21 -46.75
N LEU A 13 18.30 12.12 -46.74
CA LEU A 13 18.73 12.82 -45.53
C LEU A 13 17.61 13.69 -44.95
N VAL A 14 16.86 14.42 -45.78
CA VAL A 14 15.75 15.27 -45.32
C VAL A 14 14.64 14.42 -44.68
N VAL A 15 14.30 13.29 -45.29
CA VAL A 15 13.28 12.38 -44.74
C VAL A 15 13.70 11.83 -43.37
N ILE A 16 14.96 11.37 -43.25
CA ILE A 16 15.48 10.89 -41.96
C ILE A 16 15.51 12.02 -40.92
N ALA A 17 15.88 13.24 -41.31
CA ALA A 17 15.88 14.39 -40.41
C ALA A 17 14.46 14.73 -39.90
N ILE A 18 13.45 14.69 -40.77
CA ILE A 18 12.05 14.92 -40.39
C ILE A 18 11.55 13.80 -39.46
N ILE A 19 11.79 12.53 -39.80
CA ILE A 19 11.40 11.39 -38.95
C ILE A 19 12.10 11.48 -37.59
N GLY A 20 13.39 11.83 -37.57
CA GLY A 20 14.16 12.00 -36.33
C GLY A 20 13.57 13.11 -35.44
N ALA A 21 13.23 14.26 -36.02
CA ALA A 21 12.60 15.36 -35.30
C ALA A 21 11.21 14.97 -34.73
N LEU A 22 10.39 14.28 -35.53
CA LEU A 22 9.07 13.81 -35.08
C LEU A 22 9.19 12.79 -33.94
N VAL A 23 10.07 11.80 -34.06
CA VAL A 23 10.29 10.79 -33.00
C VAL A 23 10.82 11.43 -31.72
N ALA A 24 11.75 12.39 -31.83
CA ALA A 24 12.30 13.11 -30.68
C ALA A 24 11.23 13.85 -29.87
N LEU A 25 10.21 14.39 -30.53
CA LEU A 25 9.08 15.06 -29.87
C LEU A 25 8.03 14.06 -29.34
N LEU A 26 7.83 12.93 -30.02
CA LEU A 26 6.82 11.94 -29.64
C LEU A 26 7.25 11.06 -28.47
N LEU A 27 8.54 10.72 -28.34
CA LEU A 27 9.00 9.78 -27.33
C LEU A 27 8.73 10.25 -25.88
N PRO A 28 9.06 11.50 -25.48
CA PRO A 28 8.75 11.99 -24.13
C PRO A 28 7.24 12.03 -23.85
N ALA A 29 6.44 12.43 -24.86
CA ALA A 29 4.99 12.52 -24.74
C ALA A 29 4.35 11.14 -24.51
N VAL A 30 4.76 10.13 -25.28
CA VAL A 30 4.26 8.75 -25.13
C VAL A 30 4.67 8.15 -23.77
N GLN A 31 5.88 8.45 -23.30
CA GLN A 31 6.35 7.98 -21.98
C GLN A 31 5.52 8.60 -20.83
N SER A 32 5.27 9.90 -20.88
CA SER A 32 4.43 10.59 -19.91
C SER A 32 3.00 10.05 -19.90
N ALA A 33 2.41 9.83 -21.08
CA ALA A 33 1.08 9.25 -21.20
C ALA A 33 0.99 7.84 -20.61
N ARG A 34 2.02 7.00 -20.83
CA ARG A 34 2.09 5.66 -20.23
C ARG A 34 2.20 5.70 -18.72
N ALA A 35 3.00 6.60 -18.16
CA ALA A 35 3.10 6.76 -16.71
C ALA A 35 1.78 7.21 -16.08
N ALA A 36 1.10 8.18 -16.70
CA ALA A 36 -0.23 8.61 -16.23
C ALA A 36 -1.27 7.49 -16.29
N ALA A 37 -1.23 6.65 -17.33
CA ALA A 37 -2.09 5.48 -17.45
C ALA A 37 -1.81 4.44 -16.35
N ARG A 38 -0.53 4.15 -16.05
CA ARG A 38 -0.15 3.20 -14.98
C ARG A 38 -0.58 3.71 -13.61
N ARG A 39 -0.39 4.99 -13.29
CA ARG A 39 -0.91 5.61 -12.06
C ARG A 39 -2.44 5.52 -11.97
N THR A 40 -3.15 5.82 -13.06
CA THR A 40 -4.62 5.71 -13.10
C THR A 40 -5.07 4.27 -12.84
N GLN A 41 -4.33 3.29 -13.35
CA GLN A 41 -4.59 1.88 -13.06
C GLN A 41 -4.33 1.56 -11.58
N CYS A 42 -3.25 2.05 -10.95
CA CYS A 42 -3.00 1.85 -9.52
C CYS A 42 -4.14 2.44 -8.66
N ALA A 43 -4.61 3.65 -8.97
CA ALA A 43 -5.73 4.27 -8.29
C ALA A 43 -7.04 3.47 -8.50
N SER A 44 -7.28 2.96 -9.72
CA SER A 44 -8.43 2.09 -10.01
C SER A 44 -8.39 0.78 -9.22
N SER A 45 -7.20 0.16 -9.11
CA SER A 45 -6.99 -1.04 -8.28
C SER A 45 -7.28 -0.76 -6.81
N MET A 46 -6.75 0.34 -6.24
CA MET A 46 -7.06 0.74 -4.86
C MET A 46 -8.56 0.99 -4.64
N ARG A 47 -9.23 1.64 -5.59
CA ARG A 47 -10.68 1.83 -5.50
C ARG A 47 -11.44 0.50 -5.47
N GLN A 48 -11.02 -0.48 -6.26
CA GLN A 48 -11.61 -1.83 -6.22
C GLN A 48 -11.35 -2.53 -4.88
N LEU A 49 -10.16 -2.37 -4.29
CA LEU A 49 -9.86 -2.84 -2.94
C LEU A 49 -10.80 -2.19 -1.91
N GLY A 50 -11.03 -0.88 -1.99
CA GLY A 50 -11.98 -0.18 -1.12
C GLY A 50 -13.40 -0.73 -1.25
N ILE A 51 -13.88 -0.99 -2.45
CA ILE A 51 -15.19 -1.63 -2.67
C ILE A 51 -15.24 -3.02 -2.04
N ALA A 52 -14.20 -3.84 -2.24
CA ALA A 52 -14.11 -5.17 -1.62
C ALA A 52 -14.11 -5.08 -0.09
N THR A 53 -13.43 -4.08 0.50
CA THR A 53 -13.45 -3.82 1.94
C THR A 53 -14.83 -3.47 2.46
N HIS A 54 -15.61 -2.63 1.75
CA HIS A 54 -16.99 -2.34 2.13
C HIS A 54 -17.87 -3.59 2.10
N GLN A 55 -17.73 -4.44 1.07
CA GLN A 55 -18.48 -5.70 0.99
C GLN A 55 -18.10 -6.67 2.11
N TYR A 56 -16.81 -6.75 2.45
CA TYR A 56 -16.33 -7.53 3.59
C TYR A 56 -16.92 -7.00 4.91
N ALA A 57 -16.86 -5.68 5.11
CA ALA A 57 -17.40 -5.05 6.32
C ALA A 57 -18.89 -5.33 6.46
N ASP A 58 -19.67 -5.27 5.39
CA ASP A 58 -21.11 -5.57 5.41
C ASP A 58 -21.42 -7.01 5.86
N THR A 59 -20.61 -7.98 5.47
CA THR A 59 -20.77 -9.39 5.90
C THR A 59 -20.18 -9.66 7.29
N HIS A 60 -19.26 -8.82 7.76
CA HIS A 60 -18.55 -8.96 9.04
C HIS A 60 -18.89 -7.87 10.06
N ARG A 61 -20.09 -7.29 9.99
CA ARG A 61 -20.61 -6.32 10.97
C ARG A 61 -19.72 -5.08 11.16
N GLY A 62 -19.12 -4.63 10.08
CA GLY A 62 -18.27 -3.46 10.02
C GLY A 62 -16.78 -3.75 10.25
N ASP A 63 -16.39 -4.98 10.57
CA ASP A 63 -14.96 -5.29 10.82
C ASP A 63 -14.11 -5.01 9.58
N PHE A 64 -12.91 -4.47 9.80
CA PHE A 64 -11.91 -4.37 8.73
C PHE A 64 -11.35 -5.76 8.36
N PRO A 65 -10.80 -5.91 7.14
CA PRO A 65 -10.09 -7.11 6.72
C PRO A 65 -8.99 -7.46 7.71
N LEU A 66 -8.72 -8.76 7.84
CA LEU A 66 -7.75 -9.23 8.81
C LEU A 66 -6.34 -8.82 8.38
N LEU A 67 -5.53 -8.47 9.36
CA LEU A 67 -4.13 -8.09 9.18
C LEU A 67 -3.22 -9.17 9.77
N ALA A 68 -2.12 -9.46 9.08
CA ALA A 68 -1.13 -10.42 9.54
C ALA A 68 -0.60 -10.01 10.93
N TYR A 69 -0.37 -11.00 11.81
CA TYR A 69 0.21 -10.83 13.15
C TYR A 69 -0.54 -9.93 14.14
N THR A 70 -1.76 -9.46 13.83
CA THR A 70 -2.40 -8.40 14.64
C THR A 70 -3.89 -8.60 14.92
N ASN A 71 -4.52 -9.63 14.35
CA ASN A 71 -5.92 -9.95 14.61
C ASN A 71 -6.16 -10.60 15.99
N ARG A 72 -7.33 -10.34 16.58
CA ARG A 72 -7.97 -11.06 17.69
C ARG A 72 -7.93 -12.59 17.52
N ALA A 73 -8.04 -13.08 16.28
CA ALA A 73 -7.87 -14.51 15.99
C ALA A 73 -6.47 -15.03 16.35
N TYR A 74 -5.41 -14.22 16.17
CA TYR A 74 -4.03 -14.58 16.52
C TYR A 74 -3.82 -14.68 18.04
N THR A 75 -4.41 -13.76 18.81
CA THR A 75 -4.31 -13.75 20.29
C THR A 75 -5.20 -14.81 20.97
N GLU A 76 -6.31 -15.20 20.34
CA GLU A 76 -7.14 -16.34 20.79
C GLU A 76 -6.52 -17.69 20.37
N TRP A 77 -5.82 -17.74 19.24
CA TRP A 77 -5.10 -18.91 18.72
C TRP A 77 -3.79 -19.21 19.47
N GLU A 78 -3.01 -18.19 19.88
CA GLU A 78 -1.80 -18.40 20.72
C GLU A 78 -2.15 -19.06 22.07
N GLN A 79 -3.42 -18.94 22.49
CA GLN A 79 -3.97 -19.55 23.70
C GLN A 79 -4.72 -20.87 23.42
N SER A 80 -4.82 -21.30 22.16
CA SER A 80 -5.48 -22.54 21.75
C SER A 80 -4.49 -23.71 21.75
N PRO A 81 -4.73 -24.79 22.50
CA PRO A 81 -3.86 -25.97 22.51
C PRO A 81 -3.87 -26.76 21.18
N ASP A 82 -4.84 -26.51 20.29
CA ASP A 82 -5.05 -27.23 19.03
C ASP A 82 -4.65 -26.41 17.78
N ALA A 83 -4.04 -25.24 18.01
CA ALA A 83 -3.51 -24.34 16.99
C ALA A 83 -2.52 -25.01 16.03
N THR A 84 -2.81 -25.06 14.72
CA THR A 84 -1.86 -25.54 13.71
C THR A 84 -1.14 -24.37 13.01
N PRO A 85 0.08 -24.58 12.44
CA PRO A 85 0.77 -23.56 11.65
C PRO A 85 -0.04 -23.05 10.45
N ALA A 86 -0.92 -23.88 9.88
CA ALA A 86 -1.77 -23.51 8.74
C ALA A 86 -2.83 -22.46 9.12
N ASP A 87 -3.28 -22.43 10.38
CA ASP A 87 -4.24 -21.45 10.89
C ASP A 87 -3.61 -20.06 11.12
N GLN A 88 -2.27 -19.96 11.16
CA GLN A 88 -1.55 -18.68 11.24
C GLN A 88 -1.50 -17.94 9.89
N GLU A 89 -1.80 -18.63 8.79
CA GLU A 89 -1.40 -18.25 7.42
C GLU A 89 -2.59 -17.79 6.53
N GLU A 90 -3.80 -17.64 7.09
CA GLU A 90 -5.04 -17.15 6.44
C GLU A 90 -5.36 -15.65 6.71
N VAL A 91 -4.47 -14.91 7.38
CA VAL A 91 -4.84 -13.67 8.11
C VAL A 91 -4.42 -12.37 7.39
N SER A 92 -4.02 -12.41 6.12
CA SER A 92 -3.69 -11.19 5.37
C SER A 92 -4.93 -10.55 4.73
N TRP A 93 -4.94 -9.21 4.59
CA TRP A 93 -6.04 -8.50 3.97
C TRP A 93 -6.29 -9.00 2.54
N ILE A 94 -5.24 -9.41 1.82
CA ILE A 94 -5.35 -9.90 0.43
C ILE A 94 -6.19 -11.19 0.41
N ALA A 95 -5.88 -12.12 1.31
CA ALA A 95 -6.58 -13.41 1.39
C ALA A 95 -8.03 -13.22 1.83
N THR A 96 -8.27 -12.33 2.79
CA THR A 96 -9.61 -12.07 3.32
C THR A 96 -10.51 -11.29 2.35
N LEU A 97 -9.93 -10.43 1.51
CA LEU A 97 -10.66 -9.72 0.45
C LEU A 97 -10.82 -10.55 -0.84
N ALA A 98 -10.07 -11.63 -1.04
CA ALA A 98 -10.12 -12.42 -2.27
C ALA A 98 -11.53 -12.87 -2.69
N PRO A 99 -12.43 -13.31 -1.78
CA PRO A 99 -13.82 -13.66 -2.15
C PRO A 99 -14.70 -12.47 -2.52
N TYR A 100 -14.27 -11.25 -2.20
CA TYR A 100 -14.99 -10.00 -2.44
C TYR A 100 -14.45 -9.24 -3.67
N ALA A 101 -13.37 -9.73 -4.28
CA ALA A 101 -12.84 -9.24 -5.54
C ALA A 101 -13.12 -10.23 -6.67
N GLU A 102 -13.33 -9.73 -7.90
CA GLU A 102 -13.43 -10.61 -9.08
C GLU A 102 -12.11 -11.33 -9.35
N ASP A 103 -11.00 -10.58 -9.25
CA ASP A 103 -9.64 -11.10 -9.34
C ASP A 103 -8.72 -10.25 -8.45
N VAL A 104 -8.37 -10.79 -7.27
CA VAL A 104 -7.49 -10.10 -6.31
C VAL A 104 -6.06 -9.96 -6.85
N ASP A 105 -5.60 -10.89 -7.69
CA ASP A 105 -4.27 -10.86 -8.29
C ASP A 105 -4.13 -9.72 -9.31
N ALA A 106 -5.23 -9.38 -9.99
CA ALA A 106 -5.28 -8.26 -10.91
C ALA A 106 -5.18 -6.89 -10.22
N ILE A 107 -5.59 -6.79 -8.95
CA ILE A 107 -5.72 -5.50 -8.25
C ILE A 107 -4.76 -5.32 -7.06
N ARG A 108 -4.09 -6.36 -6.57
CA ARG A 108 -3.17 -6.24 -5.41
C ARG A 108 -1.82 -5.58 -5.74
N LEU A 109 -1.47 -5.46 -7.02
CA LEU A 109 -0.19 -4.90 -7.48
C LEU A 109 -0.42 -3.64 -8.32
N CYS A 110 0.29 -2.57 -7.97
CA CYS A 110 0.35 -1.34 -8.75
C CYS A 110 1.26 -1.54 -9.98
N PRO A 111 0.82 -1.18 -11.21
CA PRO A 111 1.68 -1.20 -12.39
C PRO A 111 2.97 -0.38 -12.34
N ASP A 112 3.09 0.59 -11.44
CA ASP A 112 4.33 1.36 -11.21
C ASP A 112 5.20 0.80 -10.08
N ASP A 113 4.82 -0.33 -9.47
CA ASP A 113 5.66 -1.00 -8.47
C ASP A 113 6.89 -1.62 -9.13
N LEU A 114 8.08 -1.29 -8.61
CA LEU A 114 9.37 -1.77 -9.12
C LEU A 114 9.47 -3.29 -9.08
N VAL A 115 8.87 -3.95 -8.09
CA VAL A 115 8.86 -5.41 -8.00
C VAL A 115 8.14 -6.04 -9.17
N ARG A 116 7.00 -5.44 -9.54
CA ARG A 116 6.23 -5.87 -10.70
C ARG A 116 6.98 -5.56 -11.99
N ILE A 117 7.61 -4.40 -12.09
CA ILE A 117 8.39 -3.99 -13.26
C ILE A 117 9.60 -4.91 -13.48
N ASN A 118 10.26 -5.33 -12.39
CA ASN A 118 11.43 -6.21 -12.45
C ASN A 118 11.05 -7.68 -12.70
N GLY A 119 9.76 -8.03 -12.70
CA GLY A 119 9.31 -9.42 -12.82
C GLY A 119 9.61 -10.26 -11.58
N GLU A 120 9.83 -9.60 -10.45
CA GLU A 120 10.13 -10.22 -9.15
C GLU A 120 8.85 -10.52 -8.36
N ALA A 121 7.71 -9.97 -8.79
CA ALA A 121 6.42 -10.21 -8.17
C ALA A 121 5.94 -11.64 -8.49
N LEU A 122 5.87 -12.49 -7.47
CA LEU A 122 5.38 -13.85 -7.65
C LEU A 122 3.85 -13.86 -7.85
N THR A 123 3.38 -14.68 -8.78
CA THR A 123 1.94 -14.99 -8.88
C THR A 123 1.48 -15.78 -7.66
N SER A 124 0.16 -15.76 -7.38
CA SER A 124 -0.40 -16.59 -6.31
C SER A 124 -0.09 -18.07 -6.47
N ASP A 125 0.09 -18.56 -7.69
CA ASP A 125 0.41 -19.97 -7.95
C ASP A 125 1.91 -20.28 -7.85
N GLU A 126 2.79 -19.36 -8.24
CA GLU A 126 4.25 -19.49 -8.03
C GLU A 126 4.62 -19.42 -6.54
N MET A 127 3.94 -18.55 -5.79
CA MET A 127 3.99 -18.46 -4.33
C MET A 127 3.66 -19.79 -3.65
N LYS A 128 2.62 -20.48 -4.14
CA LYS A 128 2.20 -21.81 -3.64
C LYS A 128 3.24 -22.89 -3.99
N ALA A 129 3.83 -22.85 -5.18
CA ALA A 129 4.71 -23.91 -5.68
C ALA A 129 6.13 -23.90 -5.07
N GLY A 130 6.68 -22.74 -4.71
CA GLY A 130 8.07 -22.59 -4.26
C GLY A 130 8.32 -22.72 -2.76
N SER A 131 7.28 -22.74 -1.92
CA SER A 131 7.40 -22.53 -0.48
C SER A 131 7.18 -23.77 0.40
N GLY A 132 6.91 -24.94 -0.20
CA GLY A 132 6.52 -26.15 0.54
C GLY A 132 5.16 -26.04 1.23
N VAL A 133 4.34 -25.09 0.77
CA VAL A 133 3.07 -24.68 1.37
C VAL A 133 1.89 -25.38 0.68
N PRO A 134 0.86 -25.84 1.43
CA PRO A 134 -0.29 -26.54 0.84
C PRO A 134 -1.12 -25.69 -0.14
N PRO A 135 -1.87 -26.32 -1.07
CA PRO A 135 -2.78 -25.61 -1.98
C PRO A 135 -3.85 -24.83 -1.22
N GLY A 136 -3.87 -23.50 -1.35
CA GLY A 136 -4.87 -22.61 -0.71
C GLY A 136 -4.28 -21.40 0.03
N MET A 137 -2.97 -21.37 0.30
CA MET A 137 -2.32 -20.23 0.96
C MET A 137 -1.89 -19.13 -0.03
N LEU A 138 -2.19 -17.88 0.33
CA LEU A 138 -1.78 -16.66 -0.38
C LEU A 138 -0.59 -16.03 0.34
N ARG A 139 0.62 -16.21 -0.20
CA ARG A 139 1.80 -15.41 0.17
C ARG A 139 1.98 -14.19 -0.74
N ALA A 140 0.95 -13.76 -1.43
CA ALA A 140 1.02 -12.77 -2.49
C ALA A 140 1.64 -11.43 -2.05
N ASP A 141 2.70 -10.99 -2.72
CA ASP A 141 3.25 -9.65 -2.54
C ASP A 141 2.19 -8.59 -2.88
N THR A 142 2.22 -7.44 -2.25
CA THR A 142 1.34 -6.34 -2.60
C THR A 142 2.08 -5.03 -2.75
N SER A 143 1.48 -4.11 -3.49
CA SER A 143 1.96 -2.73 -3.56
C SER A 143 1.28 -1.84 -2.52
N TYR A 144 0.41 -2.40 -1.68
CA TYR A 144 -0.46 -1.64 -0.77
C TYR A 144 -0.42 -2.21 0.66
N ALA A 145 -0.36 -1.35 1.65
CA ALA A 145 -0.47 -1.72 3.06
C ALA A 145 -1.73 -1.11 3.66
N MET A 146 -2.40 -1.86 4.54
CA MET A 146 -3.49 -1.33 5.36
C MET A 146 -2.95 -0.35 6.40
N ASN A 147 -3.75 0.64 6.75
CA ASN A 147 -3.42 1.57 7.82
C ASN A 147 -3.44 0.84 9.18
N GLY A 148 -2.32 0.87 9.91
CA GLY A 148 -2.16 0.24 11.23
C GLY A 148 -3.17 0.69 12.30
N TYR A 149 -3.80 1.86 12.15
CA TYR A 149 -4.88 2.30 13.03
C TYR A 149 -6.21 1.56 12.82
N LEU A 150 -6.41 0.89 11.69
CA LEU A 150 -7.70 0.27 11.33
C LEU A 150 -7.79 -1.20 11.77
N ARG A 151 -7.61 -1.40 13.07
CA ARG A 151 -7.71 -2.71 13.73
C ARG A 151 -8.16 -2.57 15.17
N TYR A 152 -8.54 -3.70 15.77
CA TYR A 152 -8.85 -3.74 17.19
C TYR A 152 -7.59 -3.50 18.05
N PRO A 153 -7.67 -2.71 19.14
CA PRO A 153 -6.57 -2.56 20.08
C PRO A 153 -6.15 -3.90 20.70
N ASP A 154 -4.85 -4.08 20.93
CA ASP A 154 -4.34 -5.29 21.58
C ASP A 154 -4.81 -5.36 23.05
N ARG A 155 -5.07 -6.58 23.53
CA ARG A 155 -5.46 -6.80 24.92
C ARG A 155 -4.29 -6.45 25.86
N VAL A 156 -4.58 -5.65 26.88
CA VAL A 156 -3.64 -5.44 28.00
C VAL A 156 -3.55 -6.73 28.82
N PRO A 157 -2.37 -7.34 29.00
CA PRO A 157 -2.23 -8.59 29.76
C PRO A 157 -2.75 -8.45 31.19
N ALA A 158 -3.45 -9.50 31.67
CA ALA A 158 -3.91 -9.55 33.05
C ALA A 158 -2.70 -9.51 34.01
N GLY A 159 -2.71 -8.59 34.96
CA GLY A 159 -1.61 -8.40 35.91
C GLY A 159 -0.44 -7.55 35.39
N ALA A 160 -0.55 -6.95 34.20
CA ALA A 160 0.45 -6.00 33.72
C ALA A 160 0.65 -4.83 34.73
N PRO A 161 1.91 -4.45 35.05
CA PRO A 161 2.18 -3.29 35.87
C PRO A 161 1.47 -2.03 35.35
N PRO A 162 0.97 -1.13 36.23
CA PRO A 162 0.21 0.06 35.81
C PRO A 162 0.91 0.92 34.74
N ALA A 163 2.24 1.05 34.81
CA ALA A 163 3.02 1.79 33.82
C ALA A 163 2.96 1.13 32.43
N ILE A 164 3.08 -0.20 32.36
CA ILE A 164 3.01 -0.96 31.10
C ILE A 164 1.59 -0.90 30.54
N ALA A 165 0.58 -1.11 31.41
CA ALA A 165 -0.82 -1.02 31.01
C ALA A 165 -1.19 0.37 30.47
N LYS A 166 -0.62 1.44 31.03
CA LYS A 166 -0.78 2.80 30.52
C LYS A 166 -0.11 2.98 29.16
N ALA A 167 1.14 2.55 29.02
CA ALA A 167 1.89 2.66 27.78
C ALA A 167 1.21 1.94 26.60
N ILE A 168 0.68 0.72 26.82
CA ILE A 168 -0.07 -0.03 25.80
C ILE A 168 -1.31 0.77 25.34
N ARG A 169 -2.10 1.30 26.27
CA ARG A 169 -3.30 2.09 25.92
C ARG A 169 -2.95 3.37 25.17
N GLN A 170 -1.87 4.05 25.55
CA GLN A 170 -1.43 5.26 24.88
C GLN A 170 -0.98 5.00 23.44
N ARG A 171 -0.25 3.89 23.19
CA ARG A 171 0.16 3.49 21.84
C ARG A 171 -1.02 3.20 20.90
N GLN A 172 -2.12 2.72 21.47
CA GLN A 172 -3.31 2.31 20.72
C GLN A 172 -4.37 3.43 20.62
N GLU A 173 -4.03 4.65 21.06
CA GLU A 173 -4.95 5.77 21.06
C GLU A 173 -5.32 6.19 19.64
N GLY A 174 -6.61 6.13 19.32
CA GLY A 174 -7.17 6.45 18.01
C GLY A 174 -7.30 5.27 17.05
N MET A 175 -6.96 4.05 17.49
CA MET A 175 -7.27 2.84 16.74
C MET A 175 -8.79 2.62 16.65
N VAL A 176 -9.26 2.20 15.48
CA VAL A 176 -10.66 1.91 15.21
C VAL A 176 -10.76 0.54 14.55
N GLY A 177 -11.45 -0.41 15.21
CA GLY A 177 -11.56 -1.79 14.74
C GLY A 177 -12.63 -2.02 13.68
N SER A 178 -13.56 -1.08 13.51
CA SER A 178 -14.70 -1.20 12.61
C SER A 178 -14.87 0.02 11.72
N LEU A 179 -15.17 -0.22 10.46
CA LEU A 179 -15.58 0.80 9.48
C LEU A 179 -16.80 1.60 9.98
N TYR A 180 -17.70 0.96 10.73
CA TYR A 180 -18.93 1.59 11.23
C TYR A 180 -18.68 2.54 12.41
N ASP A 181 -17.53 2.39 13.08
CA ASP A 181 -17.14 3.20 14.23
C ASP A 181 -16.28 4.42 13.82
N LEU A 182 -16.03 4.63 12.53
CA LEU A 182 -15.26 5.78 12.05
C LEU A 182 -16.06 7.08 12.14
N ALA A 183 -15.44 8.12 12.71
CA ALA A 183 -16.05 9.44 12.78
C ALA A 183 -16.22 10.12 11.40
N ALA A 184 -15.28 9.90 10.48
CA ALA A 184 -15.30 10.48 9.14
C ALA A 184 -14.59 9.58 8.10
N THR A 185 -15.35 8.78 7.35
CA THR A 185 -14.79 7.85 6.35
C THR A 185 -13.98 8.54 5.24
N HIS A 186 -14.43 9.72 4.78
CA HIS A 186 -13.77 10.54 3.77
C HIS A 186 -12.49 11.25 4.25
N GLN A 187 -12.16 11.18 5.54
CA GLN A 187 -10.92 11.73 6.12
C GLN A 187 -10.03 10.65 6.75
N THR A 188 -10.49 9.40 6.77
CA THR A 188 -9.74 8.27 7.30
C THR A 188 -9.02 7.56 6.16
N LEU A 189 -7.70 7.58 6.20
CA LEU A 189 -6.88 6.75 5.33
C LEU A 189 -7.05 5.27 5.67
N MET A 190 -7.25 4.45 4.66
CA MET A 190 -7.49 3.02 4.79
C MET A 190 -6.34 2.18 4.25
N MET A 191 -5.82 2.51 3.06
CA MET A 191 -4.66 1.83 2.49
C MET A 191 -3.71 2.82 1.84
N LEU A 192 -2.42 2.49 1.91
CA LEU A 192 -1.34 3.32 1.40
C LEU A 192 -0.52 2.51 0.39
N GLU A 193 -0.02 3.18 -0.63
CA GLU A 193 1.03 2.62 -1.46
C GLU A 193 2.31 2.41 -0.63
N SER A 194 2.78 1.17 -0.52
CA SER A 194 3.79 0.77 0.46
C SER A 194 5.05 0.12 -0.18
N ILE A 195 6.20 0.20 0.51
CA ILE A 195 7.46 -0.42 0.09
C ILE A 195 7.84 -1.58 1.01
N ALA A 196 8.69 -2.50 0.53
CA ALA A 196 9.33 -3.50 1.38
C ALA A 196 10.35 -2.83 2.32
N ALA A 197 10.35 -3.23 3.58
CA ALA A 197 11.25 -2.71 4.61
C ALA A 197 12.75 -2.92 4.35
N ASP A 198 13.15 -3.76 3.39
CA ASP A 198 14.55 -4.07 3.06
C ASP A 198 15.04 -3.48 1.73
N GLY A 199 14.24 -2.62 1.08
CA GLY A 199 14.60 -2.00 -0.19
C GLY A 199 14.73 -2.98 -1.36
N ALA A 200 14.37 -4.25 -1.17
CA ALA A 200 14.41 -5.29 -2.19
C ALA A 200 13.07 -6.05 -2.18
N ALA A 201 12.26 -5.81 -3.20
CA ALA A 201 11.10 -6.63 -3.53
C ALA A 201 9.92 -6.62 -2.51
N GLY A 202 9.09 -5.57 -2.55
CA GLY A 202 7.62 -5.70 -2.40
C GLY A 202 7.10 -5.94 -0.98
N VAL A 203 5.85 -5.54 -0.73
CA VAL A 203 5.24 -5.80 0.56
C VAL A 203 4.92 -7.29 0.64
N PHE A 204 5.79 -8.06 1.29
CA PHE A 204 5.52 -9.47 1.61
C PHE A 204 4.21 -9.58 2.39
N ALA A 205 3.52 -10.72 2.31
CA ALA A 205 2.29 -10.99 3.09
C ALA A 205 2.43 -10.83 4.63
N ARG A 206 3.65 -10.60 5.14
CA ARG A 206 3.96 -10.29 6.56
C ARG A 206 4.00 -8.79 6.90
N ALA A 207 4.05 -7.92 5.90
CA ALA A 207 4.10 -6.45 6.04
C ALA A 207 2.81 -5.81 5.51
N ASP A 208 1.67 -6.49 5.66
CA ASP A 208 0.41 -6.15 5.03
C ASP A 208 -0.29 -4.90 5.62
N HIS A 209 0.34 -4.28 6.63
CA HIS A 209 -0.07 -3.04 7.26
C HIS A 209 1.14 -2.18 7.65
N THR A 210 0.90 -0.89 7.79
CA THR A 210 1.88 0.06 8.32
C THR A 210 1.89 0.07 9.84
N HIS A 211 3.01 0.42 10.46
CA HIS A 211 3.10 0.76 11.88
C HIS A 211 2.83 2.25 12.09
N SER A 212 1.81 2.77 11.43
CA SER A 212 1.49 4.21 11.45
C SER A 212 1.13 4.78 12.83
N GLU A 213 0.79 3.91 13.78
CA GLU A 213 0.64 4.28 15.18
C GLU A 213 1.98 4.61 15.88
N MET A 214 3.09 4.21 15.26
CA MET A 214 4.45 4.39 15.79
C MET A 214 5.23 5.52 15.12
N TRP A 215 4.82 5.99 13.94
CA TRP A 215 5.59 6.99 13.17
C TRP A 215 5.87 8.29 13.93
N PHE A 216 4.96 8.70 14.80
CA PHE A 216 5.03 9.97 15.53
C PHE A 216 5.31 9.77 17.04
N VAL A 217 5.70 8.56 17.45
CA VAL A 217 6.12 8.31 18.83
C VAL A 217 7.35 9.16 19.12
N ASP A 218 7.32 9.88 20.23
CA ASP A 218 8.37 10.82 20.68
C ASP A 218 8.60 12.04 19.78
N ALA A 219 7.79 12.26 18.73
CA ALA A 219 7.94 13.41 17.84
C ALA A 219 7.80 14.77 18.55
N GLU A 220 7.07 14.82 19.66
CA GLU A 220 6.94 16.00 20.54
C GLU A 220 8.25 16.36 21.27
N LEU A 221 9.18 15.41 21.41
CA LEU A 221 10.48 15.60 22.07
C LEU A 221 11.55 16.15 21.13
N LEU A 222 11.28 16.14 19.82
CA LEU A 222 12.21 16.55 18.77
C LEU A 222 12.00 18.00 18.35
N ASP A 223 13.07 18.68 17.94
CA ASP A 223 12.95 19.95 17.24
C ASP A 223 12.36 19.75 15.82
N GLU A 224 12.00 20.85 15.15
CA GLU A 224 11.33 20.77 13.84
C GLU A 224 12.19 20.07 12.77
N GLY A 225 13.51 20.28 12.78
CA GLY A 225 14.43 19.69 11.83
C GLY A 225 14.60 18.19 12.05
N GLU A 226 14.84 17.80 13.31
CA GLU A 226 14.95 16.41 13.75
C GLU A 226 13.64 15.64 13.51
N ARG A 227 12.49 16.25 13.83
CA ARG A 227 11.18 15.65 13.57
C ARG A 227 10.96 15.39 12.09
N ARG A 228 11.25 16.39 11.25
CA ARG A 228 11.14 16.25 9.79
C ARG A 228 12.00 15.10 9.29
N GLU A 229 13.20 14.89 9.81
CA GLU A 229 14.07 13.79 9.38
C GLU A 229 13.60 12.44 9.90
N GLN A 230 13.37 12.32 11.21
CA GLN A 230 13.05 11.05 11.86
C GLN A 230 11.65 10.53 11.52
N VAL A 231 10.63 11.38 11.61
CA VAL A 231 9.24 10.97 11.34
C VAL A 231 9.06 10.70 9.84
N TYR A 232 9.57 11.58 8.99
CA TYR A 232 9.50 11.35 7.54
C TYR A 232 10.27 10.09 7.15
N GLY A 233 11.44 9.85 7.77
CA GLY A 233 12.20 8.61 7.61
C GLY A 233 11.34 7.39 7.90
N ALA A 234 10.75 7.32 9.10
CA ALA A 234 9.86 6.24 9.52
C ALA A 234 8.65 6.05 8.57
N VAL A 235 8.04 7.14 8.09
CA VAL A 235 6.96 7.06 7.09
C VAL A 235 7.49 6.47 5.77
N THR A 236 8.63 6.94 5.28
CA THR A 236 9.19 6.50 3.99
C THR A 236 9.82 5.11 4.02
N GLU A 237 10.06 4.53 5.21
CA GLU A 237 10.44 3.12 5.36
C GLU A 237 9.28 2.17 5.04
N GLU A 238 8.04 2.64 5.16
CA GLU A 238 6.85 1.83 4.95
C GLU A 238 5.98 2.30 3.77
N VAL A 239 6.04 3.58 3.41
CA VAL A 239 5.18 4.21 2.41
C VAL A 239 5.98 4.64 1.18
N ALA A 240 5.51 4.23 0.01
CA ALA A 240 6.07 4.58 -1.29
C ALA A 240 5.67 6.00 -1.74
N VAL A 241 5.99 7.03 -0.93
CA VAL A 241 5.52 8.42 -1.10
C VAL A 241 5.83 9.06 -2.45
N ASP A 242 6.77 8.49 -3.22
CA ASP A 242 7.21 8.96 -4.52
C ASP A 242 7.11 7.90 -5.63
N ARG A 243 6.25 6.89 -5.46
CA ARG A 243 6.05 5.78 -6.43
C ARG A 243 5.82 6.26 -7.86
N HIS A 244 5.07 7.33 -8.05
CA HIS A 244 4.71 7.83 -9.36
C HIS A 244 5.52 9.05 -9.78
N PRO A 245 5.70 9.28 -11.10
CA PRO A 245 6.32 10.49 -11.61
C PRO A 245 5.64 11.75 -11.08
N GLY A 246 6.46 12.72 -10.67
CA GLY A 246 6.02 13.91 -9.94
C GLY A 246 6.18 13.80 -8.42
N ARG A 247 6.78 12.70 -7.91
CA ARG A 247 6.97 12.43 -6.48
C ARG A 247 5.64 12.42 -5.72
N VAL A 248 4.73 11.58 -6.21
CA VAL A 248 3.39 11.41 -5.65
C VAL A 248 3.07 9.94 -5.47
N ALA A 249 2.14 9.64 -4.58
CA ALA A 249 1.58 8.32 -4.35
C ALA A 249 0.05 8.38 -4.24
N ASN A 250 -0.61 7.23 -4.41
CA ASN A 250 -2.04 7.09 -4.20
C ASN A 250 -2.35 6.69 -2.75
N TYR A 251 -3.43 7.23 -2.22
CA TYR A 251 -3.89 7.00 -0.85
C TYR A 251 -5.39 6.71 -0.89
N LEU A 252 -5.79 5.53 -0.39
CA LEU A 252 -7.17 5.09 -0.39
C LEU A 252 -7.81 5.44 0.95
N TYR A 253 -8.95 6.11 0.90
CA TYR A 253 -9.74 6.48 2.07
C TYR A 253 -10.86 5.48 2.34
N ALA A 254 -11.39 5.50 3.56
CA ALA A 254 -12.36 4.52 4.04
C ALA A 254 -13.73 4.61 3.35
N ASP A 255 -14.04 5.67 2.60
CA ASP A 255 -15.21 5.78 1.70
C ASP A 255 -14.90 5.31 0.26
N ALA A 256 -13.75 4.68 0.05
CA ALA A 256 -13.24 4.16 -1.21
C ALA A 256 -12.86 5.21 -2.28
N HIS A 257 -12.74 6.50 -1.91
CA HIS A 257 -12.07 7.45 -2.80
C HIS A 257 -10.55 7.31 -2.71
N VAL A 258 -9.86 7.67 -3.79
CA VAL A 258 -8.39 7.65 -3.86
C VAL A 258 -7.90 9.06 -4.10
N GLU A 259 -7.01 9.54 -3.24
CA GLU A 259 -6.35 10.83 -3.37
C GLU A 259 -4.89 10.63 -3.81
N VAL A 260 -4.37 11.59 -4.58
CA VAL A 260 -2.96 11.64 -4.95
C VAL A 260 -2.28 12.69 -4.08
N ILE A 261 -1.35 12.28 -3.22
CA ILE A 261 -0.65 13.19 -2.30
C ILE A 261 0.82 13.21 -2.68
N SER A 262 1.43 14.40 -2.60
CA SER A 262 2.85 14.58 -2.92
C SER A 262 3.74 14.24 -1.73
N SER A 263 4.94 13.73 -2.00
CA SER A 263 5.94 13.48 -0.96
C SER A 263 6.29 14.75 -0.18
N GLU A 264 6.19 15.93 -0.82
CA GLU A 264 6.40 17.23 -0.17
C GLU A 264 5.30 17.54 0.85
N THR A 265 4.04 17.25 0.52
CA THR A 265 2.92 17.38 1.45
C THR A 265 3.08 16.44 2.65
N ILE A 266 3.47 15.18 2.41
CA ILE A 266 3.77 14.23 3.50
C ILE A 266 4.90 14.75 4.39
N ALA A 267 5.99 15.27 3.81
CA ALA A 267 7.10 15.83 4.56
C ALA A 267 6.69 17.06 5.40
N ALA A 268 5.80 17.90 4.88
CA ALA A 268 5.27 19.05 5.62
C ALA A 268 4.44 18.59 6.82
N TRP A 269 3.53 17.62 6.64
CA TRP A 269 2.75 17.04 7.73
C TRP A 269 3.63 16.39 8.81
N CYS A 270 4.70 15.69 8.42
CA CYS A 270 5.67 15.13 9.36
C CYS A 270 6.35 16.22 10.19
N ALA A 271 6.78 17.33 9.57
CA ALA A 271 7.38 18.46 10.27
C ALA A 271 6.39 19.14 11.24
N GLU A 272 5.11 19.23 10.85
CA GLU A 272 4.03 19.79 11.67
C GLU A 272 3.55 18.85 12.80
N ASN A 273 4.15 17.67 12.95
CA ASN A 273 3.70 16.64 13.89
C ASN A 273 2.25 16.19 13.64
N PHE A 274 1.80 16.23 12.38
CA PHE A 274 0.47 15.82 11.98
C PHE A 274 0.49 14.37 11.49
N ASN A 275 0.01 13.45 12.34
CA ASN A 275 -0.17 12.05 11.94
C ASN A 275 -1.40 11.89 11.04
N PHE A 276 -1.16 12.04 9.74
CA PHE A 276 -2.19 11.93 8.69
C PHE A 276 -2.85 10.54 8.60
N ALA A 277 -2.23 9.49 9.16
CA ALA A 277 -2.82 8.15 9.21
C ALA A 277 -3.76 7.94 10.42
N LYS A 278 -3.65 8.75 11.48
CA LYS A 278 -4.54 8.62 12.65
C LYS A 278 -5.97 9.03 12.26
N PRO A 279 -6.98 8.15 12.38
CA PRO A 279 -8.36 8.50 12.04
C PRO A 279 -8.86 9.70 12.87
N PRO A 280 -9.70 10.59 12.31
CA PRO A 280 -10.38 11.61 13.08
C PRO A 280 -11.19 10.99 14.23
N GLN A 281 -11.15 11.64 15.39
CA GLN A 281 -11.87 11.19 16.58
C GLN A 281 -13.15 12.04 16.78
N HIS A 282 -14.16 11.46 17.44
CA HIS A 282 -15.43 12.13 17.79
C HIS A 282 -15.26 13.25 18.82
#